data_AF-A0A6M0A1Q0-F1
#
_entry.id   AF-A0A6M0A1Q0-F1
#
_cell.length_a   1.000
_cell.length_b   1.000
_cell.length_c   1.000
_cell.angle_alpha   90.00
_cell.angle_beta   90.00
_cell.angle_gamma   90.00
#
_symmetry.space_group_name_H-M   'P 1'
#
loop_
_entity.id
_entity.type
_entity.pdbx_description
1 polymer ?
#
loop_
_entity_poly.entity_id
_entity_poly.type
_entity_poly.pdbx_seq_one_letter_code
_entity_poly.pdbx_strand_id
1 'polypeptide(L)'
;MYRTPTIKFDRGTLILHPPPQGKAWVDYATWDDRVEKFRVRAIDYRPLVESLKAAKIDFTDKAKEFEPLELIPSLEMPPYPHQEAALKAWKQSGRNGVVILPTASGKTYLAQLAMQATPRSTLVVVPTLDL
;
A
#
# COMPACT_ATOMS: atom_id res chain seq x y z
N MET A 1 -7.87 -27.44 -17.16
CA MET A 1 -7.13 -26.75 -16.07
C MET A 1 -7.63 -25.33 -15.99
N TYR A 2 -8.06 -24.88 -14.80
CA TYR A 2 -8.43 -23.47 -14.61
C TYR A 2 -7.15 -22.64 -14.64
N ARG A 3 -7.14 -21.55 -15.41
CA ARG A 3 -5.99 -20.64 -15.44
C ARG A 3 -5.94 -19.86 -14.12
N THR A 4 -4.76 -19.74 -13.52
CA THR A 4 -4.57 -18.96 -12.30
C THR A 4 -4.84 -17.47 -12.57
N PRO A 5 -5.74 -16.81 -11.83
CA PRO A 5 -5.95 -15.36 -11.91
C PRO A 5 -4.64 -14.60 -11.74
N THR A 6 -4.42 -13.57 -12.54
CA THR A 6 -3.24 -12.70 -12.43
C THR A 6 -3.67 -11.26 -12.19
N ILE A 7 -3.03 -10.61 -11.22
CA ILE A 7 -3.12 -9.16 -10.99
C ILE A 7 -1.86 -8.52 -11.58
N LYS A 8 -2.03 -7.50 -12.44
CA LYS A 8 -0.91 -6.76 -13.03
C LYS A 8 -1.21 -5.26 -13.05
N PHE A 9 -0.22 -4.43 -12.73
CA PHE A 9 -0.36 -2.98 -12.90
C PHE A 9 -0.44 -2.58 -14.37
N ASP A 10 -1.33 -1.64 -14.70
CA ASP A 10 -1.48 -1.03 -16.02
C ASP A 10 -2.02 0.41 -15.87
N ARG A 11 -1.15 1.40 -16.15
CA ARG A 11 -1.50 2.82 -16.31
C ARG A 11 -2.41 3.40 -15.19
N GLY A 12 -2.05 3.18 -13.92
CA GLY A 12 -2.82 3.69 -12.76
C GLY A 12 -3.96 2.79 -12.30
N THR A 13 -4.14 1.64 -12.95
CA THR A 13 -5.10 0.60 -12.56
C THR A 13 -4.39 -0.76 -12.45
N LEU A 14 -5.13 -1.78 -12.05
CA LEU A 14 -4.72 -3.18 -12.10
C LEU A 14 -5.61 -3.90 -13.10
N ILE A 15 -5.02 -4.77 -13.91
CA ILE A 15 -5.73 -5.77 -14.70
C ILE A 15 -5.87 -7.04 -13.85
N LEU A 16 -7.09 -7.54 -13.73
CA LEU A 16 -7.41 -8.81 -13.10
C LEU A 16 -7.91 -9.80 -14.16
N HIS A 17 -7.07 -10.76 -14.54
CA HIS A 17 -7.43 -11.74 -15.56
C HIS A 17 -6.62 -13.05 -15.43
N PRO A 18 -7.24 -14.23 -15.64
CA PRO A 18 -8.70 -14.46 -15.68
C PRO A 18 -9.37 -14.03 -14.36
N PRO A 19 -10.69 -13.79 -14.35
CA PRO A 19 -11.40 -13.47 -13.11
C PRO A 19 -11.27 -14.63 -12.11
N PRO A 20 -10.96 -14.35 -10.83
CA PRO A 20 -10.98 -15.36 -9.79
C PRO A 20 -12.38 -15.93 -9.56
N GLN A 21 -12.44 -17.16 -9.04
CA GLN A 21 -13.69 -17.73 -8.56
C GLN A 21 -14.18 -16.99 -7.30
N GLY A 22 -15.49 -17.02 -7.06
CA GLY A 22 -16.10 -16.33 -5.93
C GLY A 22 -16.34 -14.85 -6.17
N LYS A 23 -16.73 -14.13 -5.10
CA LYS A 23 -17.20 -12.73 -5.17
C LYS A 23 -16.26 -11.71 -4.49
N ALA A 24 -15.18 -12.17 -3.87
CA ALA A 24 -14.29 -11.34 -3.04
C ALA A 24 -13.61 -10.16 -3.77
N TRP A 25 -13.60 -10.17 -5.10
CA TRP A 25 -13.00 -9.16 -5.97
C TRP A 25 -14.02 -8.25 -6.68
N VAL A 26 -15.31 -8.61 -6.66
CA VAL A 26 -16.34 -8.00 -7.51
C VAL A 26 -16.55 -6.52 -7.18
N ASP A 27 -16.54 -6.16 -5.89
CA ASP A 27 -16.75 -4.78 -5.45
C ASP A 27 -15.59 -3.82 -5.81
N TYR A 28 -14.43 -4.37 -6.21
CA TYR A 28 -13.26 -3.59 -6.60
C TYR A 28 -13.14 -3.41 -8.12
N ALA A 29 -13.78 -4.30 -8.88
CA ALA A 29 -13.48 -4.50 -10.29
C ALA A 29 -14.59 -4.03 -11.20
N THR A 30 -14.20 -3.41 -12.31
CA THR A 30 -15.11 -2.99 -13.38
C THR A 30 -14.62 -3.59 -14.68
N TRP A 31 -15.54 -4.11 -15.49
CA TRP A 31 -15.21 -4.62 -16.82
C TRP A 31 -14.80 -3.46 -17.75
N ASP A 32 -13.73 -3.64 -18.53
CA ASP A 32 -13.29 -2.70 -19.56
C ASP A 32 -13.29 -3.39 -20.92
N ASP A 33 -14.31 -3.08 -21.74
CA ASP A 33 -14.52 -3.67 -23.06
C ASP A 33 -13.32 -3.47 -24.01
N ARG A 34 -12.55 -2.39 -23.84
CA ARG A 34 -11.43 -2.06 -24.75
C ARG A 34 -10.26 -3.04 -24.64
N VAL A 35 -10.15 -3.73 -23.51
CA VAL A 35 -9.10 -4.71 -23.23
C VAL A 35 -9.65 -6.09 -22.89
N GLU A 36 -10.98 -6.23 -22.90
CA GLU A 36 -11.74 -7.44 -22.58
C GLU A 36 -11.33 -8.07 -21.24
N LYS A 37 -11.11 -7.23 -20.23
CA LYS A 37 -10.62 -7.63 -18.90
C LYS A 37 -11.21 -6.74 -17.81
N PHE A 38 -11.16 -7.23 -16.57
CA PHE A 38 -11.50 -6.43 -15.41
C PHE A 38 -10.35 -5.49 -15.03
N ARG A 39 -10.71 -4.23 -14.73
CA ARG A 39 -9.83 -3.23 -14.14
C ARG A 39 -10.22 -2.95 -12.70
N VAL A 40 -9.22 -2.71 -11.85
CA VAL A 40 -9.35 -2.26 -10.47
C VAL A 40 -8.52 -0.98 -10.31
N ARG A 41 -8.94 0.00 -9.51
CA ARG A 41 -8.08 1.17 -9.25
C ARG A 41 -6.82 0.73 -8.52
N ALA A 42 -5.65 1.25 -8.88
CA ALA A 42 -4.39 0.80 -8.26
C ALA A 42 -4.33 1.06 -6.75
N ILE A 43 -5.01 2.11 -6.26
CA ILE A 43 -5.12 2.41 -4.83
C ILE A 43 -5.86 1.32 -4.03
N ASP A 44 -6.72 0.53 -4.69
CA ASP A 44 -7.46 -0.58 -4.08
C ASP A 44 -6.65 -1.90 -4.09
N TYR A 45 -5.37 -1.86 -4.49
CA TYR A 45 -4.49 -3.04 -4.54
C TYR A 45 -4.46 -3.82 -3.22
N ARG A 46 -4.19 -3.13 -2.12
CA ARG A 46 -4.08 -3.76 -0.79
C ARG A 46 -5.39 -4.42 -0.36
N PRO A 47 -6.55 -3.73 -0.31
CA PRO A 47 -7.79 -4.35 0.12
C PRO A 47 -8.22 -5.50 -0.80
N LEU A 48 -8.00 -5.39 -2.12
CA LEU A 48 -8.24 -6.50 -3.05
C LEU A 48 -7.40 -7.74 -2.69
N VAL A 49 -6.09 -7.56 -2.52
CA VAL A 49 -5.16 -8.66 -2.21
C VAL A 49 -5.49 -9.30 -0.85
N GLU A 50 -5.80 -8.50 0.16
CA GLU A 50 -6.21 -8.99 1.49
C GLU A 50 -7.53 -9.78 1.39
N SER A 51 -8.51 -9.30 0.62
CA SER A 51 -9.79 -9.98 0.38
C SER A 51 -9.63 -11.33 -0.32
N LEU A 52 -8.81 -11.39 -1.38
CA LEU A 52 -8.52 -12.64 -2.10
C LEU A 52 -7.83 -13.66 -1.20
N LYS A 53 -6.87 -13.22 -0.37
CA LYS A 53 -6.18 -14.08 0.60
C LYS A 53 -7.10 -14.58 1.70
N ALA A 54 -7.97 -13.72 2.24
CA ALA A 54 -8.95 -14.10 3.25
C ALA A 54 -9.94 -15.14 2.71
N ALA A 55 -10.33 -15.01 1.44
CA ALA A 55 -11.16 -15.98 0.72
C ALA A 55 -10.38 -17.24 0.26
N LYS A 56 -9.07 -17.35 0.54
CA LYS A 56 -8.18 -18.44 0.13
C LYS A 56 -8.20 -18.70 -1.38
N ILE A 57 -8.28 -17.62 -2.17
CA ILE A 57 -8.22 -17.68 -3.62
C ILE A 57 -6.76 -17.58 -4.05
N ASP A 58 -6.28 -18.58 -4.79
CA ASP A 58 -4.95 -18.54 -5.39
C ASP A 58 -4.90 -17.59 -6.59
N PHE A 59 -3.87 -16.75 -6.63
CA PHE A 59 -3.61 -15.83 -7.73
C PHE A 59 -2.12 -15.53 -7.87
N THR A 60 -1.71 -15.11 -9.06
CA THR A 60 -0.36 -14.59 -9.33
C THR A 60 -0.37 -13.06 -9.19
N ASP A 61 0.46 -12.54 -8.31
CA ASP A 61 0.63 -11.10 -8.12
C ASP A 61 1.83 -10.58 -8.91
N LYS A 62 1.56 -9.97 -10.07
CA LYS A 62 2.55 -9.24 -10.89
C LYS A 62 2.42 -7.72 -10.73
N ALA A 63 1.62 -7.24 -9.78
CA ALA A 63 1.55 -5.81 -9.46
C ALA A 63 2.48 -5.44 -8.30
N LYS A 64 2.87 -6.43 -7.48
CA LYS A 64 3.81 -6.29 -6.37
C LYS A 64 5.25 -6.14 -6.85
N GLU A 65 5.61 -4.96 -7.33
CA GLU A 65 6.98 -4.60 -7.73
C GLU A 65 7.75 -3.84 -6.64
N PHE A 66 7.19 -3.70 -5.43
CA PHE A 66 7.88 -3.11 -4.29
C PHE A 66 8.71 -4.17 -3.53
N GLU A 67 9.96 -3.84 -3.25
CA GLU A 67 10.92 -4.73 -2.60
C GLU A 67 10.95 -4.50 -1.07
N PRO A 68 11.27 -5.55 -0.29
CA PRO A 68 11.70 -5.35 1.10
C PRO A 68 12.94 -4.47 1.12
N LEU A 69 12.94 -3.45 1.97
CA LEU A 69 14.04 -2.50 2.08
C LEU A 69 14.45 -2.34 3.53
N GLU A 70 15.71 -2.62 3.85
CA GLU A 70 16.29 -2.31 5.15
C GLU A 70 16.77 -0.85 5.14
N LEU A 71 16.22 -0.04 6.05
CA LEU A 71 16.56 1.38 6.17
C LEU A 71 17.41 1.58 7.42
N ILE A 72 18.71 1.78 7.22
CA ILE A 72 19.65 2.12 8.29
C ILE A 72 19.59 3.63 8.50
N PRO A 73 19.18 4.12 9.69
CA PRO A 73 19.09 5.54 9.96
C PRO A 73 20.49 6.15 10.06
N SER A 74 20.68 7.32 9.44
CA SER A 74 21.88 8.14 9.68
C SER A 74 21.80 8.94 10.99
N LEU A 75 20.58 9.14 11.51
CA LEU A 75 20.29 9.84 12.75
C LEU A 75 19.27 9.03 13.55
N GLU A 76 19.64 8.69 14.78
CA GLU A 76 18.77 8.01 15.73
C GLU A 76 18.72 8.81 17.03
N MET A 77 17.52 9.10 17.49
CA MET A 77 17.26 9.85 18.71
C MET A 77 16.04 9.23 19.40
N PRO A 78 15.92 9.25 20.72
CA PRO A 78 14.68 8.83 21.37
C PRO A 78 13.50 9.68 20.88
N PRO A 79 12.43 9.09 20.34
CA PRO A 79 11.25 9.83 19.95
C PRO A 79 10.58 10.48 21.16
N TYR A 80 9.98 11.66 20.95
CA TYR A 80 9.14 12.28 21.97
C TYR A 80 7.86 11.47 22.22
N PRO A 81 7.23 11.58 23.40
CA PRO A 81 6.02 10.82 23.72
C PRO A 81 4.88 10.97 22.71
N HIS A 82 4.69 12.16 22.13
CA HIS A 82 3.68 12.39 21.10
C HIS A 82 4.01 11.71 19.77
N GLN A 83 5.29 11.55 19.43
CA GLN A 83 5.73 10.85 18.22
C GLN A 83 5.54 9.34 18.39
N GLU A 84 5.90 8.78 19.54
CA GLU A 84 5.65 7.36 19.85
C GLU A 84 4.16 7.02 19.81
N ALA A 85 3.34 7.85 20.47
CA ALA A 85 1.89 7.68 20.46
C ALA A 85 1.30 7.76 19.05
N ALA A 86 1.76 8.73 18.25
CA ALA A 86 1.32 8.88 16.86
C ALA A 86 1.73 7.68 15.99
N LEU A 87 2.98 7.21 16.09
CA LEU A 87 3.47 6.05 15.36
C LEU A 87 2.68 4.78 15.73
N LYS A 88 2.43 4.60 17.04
CA LYS A 88 1.64 3.47 17.55
C LYS A 88 0.22 3.50 16.98
N ALA A 89 -0.46 4.65 17.07
CA ALA A 89 -1.81 4.82 16.55
C ALA A 89 -1.86 4.54 15.04
N TRP A 90 -0.93 5.11 14.27
CA TRP A 90 -0.87 4.88 12.82
C TRP A 90 -0.62 3.41 12.45
N LYS A 91 0.25 2.70 13.20
CA LYS A 91 0.47 1.25 13.03
C LYS A 91 -0.79 0.44 13.34
N GLN A 92 -1.53 0.81 14.38
CA GLN A 92 -2.81 0.18 14.76
C GLN A 92 -3.91 0.42 13.72
N SER A 93 -3.92 1.58 13.07
CA SER A 93 -4.76 1.89 11.90
C SER A 93 -4.28 1.20 10.61
N GLY A 94 -3.52 0.11 10.74
CA GLY A 94 -3.05 -0.66 9.60
C GLY A 94 -2.02 0.07 8.73
N ARG A 95 -1.31 1.08 9.25
CA ARG A 95 -0.35 1.91 8.50
C ARG A 95 -0.99 2.70 7.35
N ASN A 96 -2.25 3.09 7.53
CA ASN A 96 -2.96 3.93 6.58
C ASN A 96 -3.78 4.97 7.37
N GLY A 97 -3.49 6.25 7.15
CA GLY A 97 -4.12 7.34 7.88
C GLY A 97 -3.27 8.60 7.92
N VAL A 98 -3.84 9.65 8.52
CA VAL A 98 -3.22 10.97 8.62
C VAL A 98 -2.82 11.23 10.07
N VAL A 99 -1.58 11.68 10.28
CA VAL A 99 -1.12 12.18 11.58
C VAL A 99 -1.00 13.70 11.49
N ILE A 100 -1.67 14.40 12.41
CA ILE A 100 -1.62 15.86 12.49
C ILE A 100 -0.72 16.23 13.67
N LEU A 101 0.35 16.97 13.40
CA LEU A 101 1.21 17.54 14.44
C LEU A 101 1.51 19.02 14.14
N PRO A 102 1.71 19.86 15.18
CA PRO A 102 2.11 21.26 15.04
C PRO A 102 3.37 21.45 14.16
N THR A 103 3.58 22.65 13.65
CA THR A 103 4.87 23.01 13.03
C THR A 103 6.01 22.83 14.04
N ALA A 104 7.19 22.45 13.55
CA ALA A 104 8.38 22.17 14.37
C ALA A 104 8.27 21.03 15.41
N SER A 105 7.19 20.24 15.43
CA SER A 105 7.02 19.12 16.37
C SER A 105 7.73 17.81 15.97
N GLY A 106 8.58 17.85 14.93
CA GLY A 106 9.30 16.69 14.41
C GLY A 106 8.47 15.74 13.51
N LYS A 107 7.63 16.27 12.61
CA LYS A 107 6.89 15.46 11.62
C LYS A 107 7.80 14.62 10.73
N THR A 108 8.92 15.19 10.29
CA THR A 108 9.92 14.49 9.46
C THR A 108 10.50 13.31 10.20
N TYR A 109 10.85 13.48 11.48
CA TYR A 109 11.38 12.38 12.29
C TYR A 109 10.33 11.27 12.48
N LEU A 110 9.07 11.64 12.74
CA LEU A 110 7.98 10.66 12.78
C LEU A 110 7.82 9.89 11.46
N ALA A 111 7.94 10.57 10.32
CA ALA A 111 7.88 9.93 9.00
C ALA A 111 9.04 8.93 8.80
N GLN A 112 10.26 9.29 9.22
CA GLN A 112 11.42 8.38 9.20
C GLN A 112 11.17 7.14 10.06
N LEU A 113 10.63 7.30 11.28
CA LEU A 113 10.25 6.17 12.14
C LEU A 113 9.18 5.28 11.49
N ALA A 114 8.21 5.88 10.78
CA ALA A 114 7.19 5.13 10.05
C ALA A 114 7.77 4.33 8.87
N MET A 115 8.75 4.90 8.15
CA MET A 115 9.51 4.23 7.10
C MET A 115 10.30 3.04 7.66
N GLN A 116 11.03 3.22 8.76
CA GLN A 116 11.75 2.12 9.42
C GLN A 116 10.82 1.02 9.93
N ALA A 117 9.67 1.39 10.50
CA ALA A 117 8.66 0.43 10.96
C ALA A 117 7.89 -0.28 9.82
N THR A 118 8.16 0.10 8.57
CA THR A 118 7.52 -0.40 7.34
C THR A 118 8.57 -0.60 6.24
N PRO A 119 9.45 -1.62 6.36
CA PRO A 119 10.65 -1.80 5.51
C PRO A 119 10.30 -2.12 4.05
N ARG A 120 9.93 -1.08 3.31
CA ARG A 120 9.41 -1.08 1.93
C ARG A 120 9.86 0.20 1.24
N SER A 121 9.97 0.17 -0.09
CA SER A 121 10.12 1.39 -0.88
C SER A 121 9.04 2.42 -0.55
N THR A 122 9.44 3.68 -0.35
CA THR A 122 8.56 4.78 0.06
C THR A 122 8.69 5.95 -0.91
N LEU A 123 7.56 6.48 -1.38
CA LEU A 123 7.51 7.74 -2.13
C LEU A 123 7.07 8.87 -1.19
N VAL A 124 7.94 9.83 -0.95
CA VAL A 124 7.63 11.04 -0.19
C VAL A 124 7.21 12.13 -1.19
N VAL A 125 6.00 12.66 -1.05
CA VAL A 125 5.47 13.72 -1.91
C VAL A 125 5.34 14.99 -1.08
N VAL A 126 6.02 16.05 -1.54
CA VAL A 126 6.02 17.39 -0.94
C VAL A 126 5.46 18.41 -1.94
N PRO A 127 4.93 19.55 -1.49
CA PRO A 127 4.32 20.53 -2.38
C PRO A 127 5.33 21.32 -3.22
N THR A 128 6.60 21.39 -2.82
CA THR A 128 7.64 22.21 -3.45
C THR A 128 9.00 21.49 -3.46
N LEU A 129 9.90 21.89 -4.36
CA LEU A 129 11.25 21.31 -4.46
C LEU A 129 12.17 21.66 -3.28
N ASP A 130 11.91 22.77 -2.58
CA ASP A 130 12.71 23.22 -1.43
C ASP A 130 12.48 22.40 -0.14
N LEU A 131 11.52 21.46 -0.15
CA LEU A 131 11.07 20.69 1.03
C LEU A 131 11.61 19.26 1.04
#